data_AF-A0A914FL91-F1
#
_entry.id   AF-A0A914FL91-F1
#
_cell.length_a   1.000
_cell.length_b   1.000
_cell.length_c   1.000
_cell.angle_alpha   90.00
_cell.angle_beta   90.00
_cell.angle_gamma   90.00
#
_symmetry.space_group_name_H-M   'P 1'
#
loop_
_entity.id
_entity.type
_entity.pdbx_description
1 polymer ?
#
loop_
_entity_poly.entity_id
_entity_poly.type
_entity_poly.pdbx_seq_one_letter_code
_entity_poly.pdbx_strand_id
1 'polypeptide(L)'
;MFNANETGFAKAETICVRNGGHLVSIHDAFINDIITQYAPGFFKNNTSSNFWIGANSIETKNDWQWSDESVFDFNDWGKSEPQNSSDLYCTSASMLEGYWKAEDCFTLKPFVCGILNGFSTKVQTSTFSISTTKTITTKIRANISTIFNPPTTTISTIPVLYYCPGWTYFEPTKSYYCMSSGDYDISEYSCNRFGGHLVSIHNDLESELVTGKACY
;
A
#
# COMPACT_ATOMS: atom_id res chain seq x y z
N MET A 1 -0.98 -9.86 6.56
CA MET A 1 -0.89 -11.20 7.20
C MET A 1 -0.95 -11.01 8.72
N PHE A 2 -1.90 -11.64 9.40
CA PHE A 2 -2.06 -11.53 10.85
C PHE A 2 -1.15 -12.54 11.57
N ASN A 3 -0.46 -12.11 12.62
CA ASN A 3 0.41 -12.95 13.44
C ASN A 3 0.04 -12.84 14.93
N ALA A 4 -0.47 -13.93 15.50
CA ALA A 4 -0.95 -13.98 16.87
C ALA A 4 0.15 -14.14 17.93
N ASN A 5 1.43 -14.27 17.53
CA ASN A 5 2.51 -14.41 18.50
C ASN A 5 2.85 -13.06 19.13
N GLU A 6 2.61 -12.90 20.44
CA GLU A 6 2.84 -11.63 21.13
C GLU A 6 4.33 -11.34 21.27
N THR A 7 4.76 -10.21 20.73
CA THR A 7 6.16 -9.80 20.76
C THR A 7 6.31 -8.28 20.79
N GLY A 8 7.52 -7.79 21.06
CA GLY A 8 7.83 -6.37 20.98
C GLY A 8 7.97 -5.90 19.53
N PHE A 9 7.80 -4.60 19.29
CA PHE A 9 7.75 -3.99 17.96
C PHE A 9 8.92 -4.41 17.06
N ALA A 10 10.17 -4.26 17.53
CA ALA A 10 11.36 -4.58 16.74
C ALA A 10 11.42 -6.06 16.33
N LYS A 11 10.91 -6.96 17.18
CA LYS A 11 10.85 -8.39 16.88
C LYS A 11 9.73 -8.71 15.89
N ALA A 12 8.59 -8.04 16.01
CA ALA A 12 7.47 -8.14 15.07
C ALA A 12 7.92 -7.69 13.67
N GLU A 13 8.58 -6.54 13.58
CA GLU A 13 9.17 -6.01 12.35
C GLU A 13 10.15 -7.01 11.73
N THR A 14 11.08 -7.56 12.52
CA THR A 14 12.02 -8.60 12.05
C THR A 14 11.29 -9.82 11.45
N ILE A 15 10.14 -10.21 12.03
CA ILE A 15 9.35 -11.34 11.52
C ILE A 15 8.69 -10.97 10.18
N CYS A 16 8.15 -9.76 10.05
CA CYS A 16 7.55 -9.31 8.80
C CYS A 16 8.58 -9.16 7.68
N VAL A 17 9.76 -8.58 7.97
CA VAL A 17 10.90 -8.49 7.03
C VAL A 17 11.33 -9.86 6.55
N ARG A 18 11.41 -10.84 7.44
CA ARG A 18 11.74 -12.23 7.07
C ARG A 18 10.69 -12.85 6.13
N ASN A 19 9.44 -12.40 6.21
CA ASN A 19 8.35 -12.86 5.37
C ASN A 19 8.19 -12.02 4.08
N GLY A 20 9.17 -11.16 3.76
CA GLY A 20 9.19 -10.38 2.52
C GLY A 20 8.31 -9.13 2.55
N GLY A 21 8.04 -8.57 3.74
CA GLY A 21 7.29 -7.35 3.90
C GLY A 21 7.76 -6.55 5.12
N HIS A 22 6.88 -5.75 5.68
CA HIS A 22 7.15 -4.97 6.91
C HIS A 22 5.93 -5.08 7.83
N LEU A 23 6.00 -4.55 9.04
CA LEU A 23 4.77 -4.23 9.76
C LEU A 23 3.88 -3.35 8.87
N VAL A 24 2.57 -3.59 8.91
CA VAL A 24 1.65 -3.01 7.93
C VAL A 24 1.65 -1.48 7.96
N SER A 25 1.81 -0.87 6.78
CA SER A 25 1.52 0.53 6.49
C SER A 25 0.07 0.68 6.09
N ILE A 26 -0.57 1.77 6.54
CA ILE A 26 -1.99 2.05 6.30
C ILE A 26 -2.09 3.44 5.70
N HIS A 27 -2.54 3.52 4.44
CA HIS A 27 -2.55 4.77 3.65
C HIS A 27 -3.95 5.37 3.48
N ASP A 28 -4.98 4.69 3.99
CA ASP A 28 -6.36 5.14 3.90
C ASP A 28 -7.24 4.45 4.97
N ALA A 29 -8.41 5.06 5.21
CA ALA A 29 -9.37 4.59 6.20
C ALA A 29 -9.97 3.22 5.84
N PHE A 30 -10.11 2.91 4.54
CA PHE A 30 -10.67 1.63 4.12
C PHE A 30 -9.77 0.46 4.49
N ILE A 31 -8.45 0.59 4.30
CA ILE A 31 -7.48 -0.41 4.73
C ILE A 31 -7.46 -0.52 6.27
N ASN A 32 -7.57 0.60 7.00
CA ASN A 32 -7.67 0.57 8.46
C ASN A 32 -8.90 -0.24 8.93
N ASP A 33 -10.06 0.01 8.31
CA ASP A 33 -11.32 -0.66 8.60
C ASP A 33 -11.26 -2.17 8.30
N ILE A 34 -10.69 -2.56 7.15
CA ILE A 34 -10.49 -3.98 6.82
C ILE A 34 -9.64 -4.67 7.89
N ILE A 35 -8.48 -4.11 8.24
CA ILE A 35 -7.57 -4.74 9.19
C ILE A 35 -8.28 -4.88 10.55
N THR A 36 -8.99 -3.84 10.97
CA THR A 36 -9.77 -3.81 12.21
C THR A 36 -10.89 -4.86 12.22
N GLN A 37 -11.63 -5.00 11.12
CA GLN A 37 -12.71 -5.98 11.00
C GLN A 37 -12.21 -7.42 11.21
N TYR A 38 -11.04 -7.77 10.68
CA TYR A 38 -10.50 -9.12 10.78
C TYR A 38 -9.70 -9.38 12.06
N ALA A 39 -9.13 -8.35 12.68
CA ALA A 39 -8.25 -8.49 13.86
C ALA A 39 -8.86 -9.32 15.01
N PRO A 40 -10.13 -9.12 15.44
CA PRO A 40 -10.73 -9.93 16.51
C PRO A 40 -10.76 -11.43 16.23
N GLY A 41 -10.91 -11.82 14.96
CA GLY A 41 -10.94 -13.23 14.55
C GLY A 41 -9.57 -13.90 14.68
N PHE A 42 -8.51 -13.20 14.26
CA PHE A 42 -7.14 -13.72 14.32
C PHE A 42 -6.51 -13.63 15.71
N PHE A 43 -6.90 -12.63 16.51
CA PHE A 43 -6.29 -12.34 17.80
C PHE A 43 -7.16 -12.69 19.01
N LYS A 44 -8.21 -13.51 18.80
CA LYS A 44 -9.18 -13.90 19.85
C LYS A 44 -8.55 -14.42 21.15
N ASN A 45 -7.41 -15.11 21.05
CA ASN A 45 -6.73 -15.74 22.19
C ASN A 45 -5.53 -14.93 22.72
N ASN A 46 -5.31 -13.73 22.19
CA ASN A 46 -4.26 -12.83 22.65
C ASN A 46 -4.62 -12.15 23.96
N THR A 47 -3.61 -11.76 24.72
CA THR A 47 -3.80 -11.03 25.98
C THR A 47 -3.97 -9.54 25.73
N SER A 48 -3.35 -9.02 24.68
CA SER A 48 -3.53 -7.64 24.24
C SER A 48 -4.80 -7.47 23.42
N SER A 49 -5.50 -6.35 23.61
CA SER A 49 -6.62 -5.91 22.76
C SER A 49 -6.18 -4.98 21.62
N ASN A 50 -4.87 -4.84 21.41
CA ASN A 50 -4.26 -4.04 20.35
C ASN A 50 -3.20 -4.87 19.64
N PHE A 51 -2.84 -4.48 18.42
CA PHE A 51 -1.81 -5.15 17.62
C PHE A 51 -0.85 -4.14 17.01
N TRP A 52 0.39 -4.57 16.74
CA TRP A 52 1.39 -3.71 16.11
C TRP A 52 1.09 -3.46 14.62
N ILE A 53 1.25 -2.20 14.22
CA ILE A 53 1.34 -1.70 12.84
C ILE A 53 2.72 -1.05 12.62
N GLY A 54 3.06 -0.66 11.40
CA GLY A 54 4.43 -0.19 11.06
C GLY A 54 4.78 1.22 11.49
N ALA A 55 3.81 2.01 11.96
CA ALA A 55 4.02 3.39 12.36
C ALA A 55 4.92 3.46 13.61
N ASN A 56 5.94 4.32 13.54
CA ASN A 56 6.90 4.53 14.61
C ASN A 56 7.55 5.91 14.54
N SER A 57 8.18 6.34 15.63
CA SER A 57 8.99 7.58 15.71
C SER A 57 10.34 7.35 16.42
N ILE A 58 10.85 6.12 16.35
CA ILE A 58 12.04 5.63 17.08
C ILE A 58 13.28 6.47 16.76
N GLU A 59 13.51 6.77 15.48
CA GLU A 59 14.72 7.48 15.02
C GLU A 59 14.53 8.99 14.96
N THR A 60 13.29 9.43 14.83
CA THR A 60 12.90 10.80 14.46
C THR A 60 12.42 11.63 15.64
N LYS A 61 12.15 11.01 16.80
CA LYS A 61 11.76 11.69 18.05
C LYS A 61 10.53 12.59 17.88
N ASN A 62 9.39 11.94 17.62
CA ASN A 62 8.03 12.50 17.44
C ASN A 62 7.60 12.83 16.00
N ASP A 63 8.45 12.64 14.98
CA ASP A 63 7.97 12.66 13.59
C ASP A 63 7.64 11.22 13.13
N TRP A 64 6.37 10.91 12.97
CA TRP A 64 5.93 9.54 12.67
C TRP A 64 6.24 9.13 11.22
N GLN A 65 6.69 7.89 11.06
CA GLN A 65 7.05 7.28 9.79
C GLN A 65 6.63 5.81 9.75
N TRP A 66 6.48 5.26 8.55
CA TRP A 66 6.27 3.82 8.36
C TRP A 66 7.60 3.06 8.33
N SER A 67 7.63 1.85 8.88
CA SER A 67 8.83 0.99 8.85
C SER A 67 9.19 0.46 7.45
N ASP A 68 8.27 0.54 6.50
CA ASP A 68 8.47 0.17 5.10
C ASP A 68 8.92 1.34 4.21
N GLU A 69 9.24 2.49 4.82
CA GLU A 69 9.68 3.72 4.15
C GLU A 69 8.63 4.36 3.22
N SER A 70 7.38 3.89 3.25
CA SER A 70 6.28 4.53 2.55
C SER A 70 5.95 5.90 3.17
N VAL A 71 5.25 6.74 2.40
CA VAL A 71 4.89 8.09 2.86
C VAL A 71 3.91 7.99 4.02
N PHE A 72 4.19 8.72 5.11
CA PHE A 72 3.25 8.84 6.23
C PHE A 72 2.16 9.87 5.89
N ASP A 73 1.16 9.45 5.13
CA ASP A 73 0.08 10.28 4.56
C ASP A 73 -1.29 10.06 5.20
N PHE A 74 -1.44 9.02 6.01
CA PHE A 74 -2.66 8.70 6.74
C PHE A 74 -2.38 8.39 8.21
N ASN A 75 -3.31 8.77 9.06
CA ASN A 75 -3.34 8.36 10.45
C ASN A 75 -4.76 8.30 11.00
N ASP A 76 -4.99 7.36 11.91
CA ASP A 76 -6.25 7.23 12.64
C ASP A 76 -6.00 7.26 14.15
N TRP A 77 -5.28 8.28 14.61
CA TRP A 77 -4.93 8.42 16.02
C TRP A 77 -6.18 8.47 16.91
N GLY A 78 -6.14 7.70 17.98
CA GLY A 78 -7.15 7.77 19.03
C GLY A 78 -7.20 9.13 19.70
N LYS A 79 -8.27 9.37 20.46
CA LYS A 79 -8.43 10.63 21.18
C LYS A 79 -7.24 10.86 22.12
N SER A 80 -6.60 12.03 21.97
CA SER A 80 -5.40 12.44 22.72
C SER A 80 -4.12 11.65 22.40
N GLU A 81 -4.09 10.95 21.27
CA GLU A 81 -2.90 10.31 20.71
C GLU A 81 -2.39 11.08 19.47
N PRO A 82 -1.09 10.96 19.13
CA PRO A 82 -0.05 10.33 19.94
C PRO A 82 0.23 11.16 21.19
N GLN A 83 0.36 10.51 22.34
CA GLN A 83 0.85 11.20 23.53
C GLN A 83 2.31 11.59 23.33
N ASN A 84 2.61 12.88 23.46
CA ASN A 84 3.97 13.42 23.42
C ASN A 84 4.74 13.02 24.70
N SER A 85 5.05 11.73 24.84
CA SER A 85 5.85 11.15 25.91
C SER A 85 7.18 10.70 25.34
N SER A 86 8.27 10.94 26.09
CA SER A 86 9.64 10.67 25.66
C SER A 86 9.98 9.18 25.49
N ASP A 87 9.05 8.27 25.74
CA ASP A 87 9.30 6.83 25.74
C ASP A 87 8.28 6.02 24.91
N LEU A 88 7.35 6.68 24.20
CA LEU A 88 6.29 6.03 23.42
C LEU A 88 6.54 6.21 21.91
N TYR A 89 7.34 5.31 21.34
CA TYR A 89 7.83 5.46 19.95
C TYR A 89 7.20 4.48 18.94
N CYS A 90 6.34 3.56 19.39
CA CYS A 90 5.77 2.51 18.54
C CYS A 90 4.25 2.58 18.50
N THR A 91 3.63 2.26 17.37
CA THR A 91 2.18 2.38 17.22
C THR A 91 1.47 1.04 17.25
N SER A 92 0.46 0.94 18.11
CA SER A 92 -0.52 -0.14 18.07
C SER A 92 -1.87 0.36 17.54
N ALA A 93 -2.67 -0.53 16.96
CA ALA A 93 -4.05 -0.27 16.57
C ALA A 93 -5.02 -1.11 17.41
N SER A 94 -6.17 -0.52 17.75
CA SER A 94 -7.24 -1.17 18.49
C SER A 94 -7.90 -2.27 17.67
N MET A 95 -8.04 -3.48 18.25
CA MET A 95 -8.76 -4.58 17.60
C MET A 95 -10.26 -4.30 17.41
N LEU A 96 -10.83 -3.41 18.22
CA LEU A 96 -12.28 -3.13 18.21
C LEU A 96 -12.62 -1.86 17.45
N GLU A 97 -11.81 -0.82 17.60
CA GLU A 97 -12.14 0.52 17.11
C GLU A 97 -11.25 0.97 15.95
N GLY A 98 -10.12 0.29 15.71
CA GLY A 98 -9.17 0.66 14.65
C GLY A 98 -8.31 1.88 14.94
N TYR A 99 -8.62 2.65 15.99
CA TYR A 99 -7.80 3.80 16.39
C TYR A 99 -6.40 3.41 16.84
N TRP A 100 -5.45 4.28 16.53
CA TRP A 100 -4.03 4.10 16.78
C TRP A 100 -3.61 4.75 18.09
N LYS A 101 -2.58 4.18 18.72
CA LYS A 101 -2.01 4.69 19.96
C LYS A 101 -0.50 4.54 19.97
N ALA A 102 0.18 5.56 20.52
CA ALA A 102 1.60 5.47 20.82
C ALA A 102 1.83 4.64 22.09
N GLU A 103 2.73 3.67 22.02
CA GLU A 103 3.03 2.73 23.10
C GLU A 103 4.53 2.45 23.25
N ASP A 104 4.88 1.89 24.40
CA ASP A 104 6.21 1.35 24.67
C ASP A 104 6.47 0.16 23.73
N CYS A 105 7.53 0.29 22.93
CA CYS A 105 7.97 -0.67 21.93
C CYS A 105 8.25 -2.08 22.48
N PHE A 106 8.48 -2.23 23.78
CA PHE A 106 8.74 -3.51 24.43
C PHE A 106 7.47 -4.24 24.88
N THR A 107 6.31 -3.60 24.80
CA THR A 107 5.04 -4.26 25.12
C THR A 107 4.80 -5.44 24.17
N LEU A 108 4.27 -6.54 24.69
CA LEU A 108 4.03 -7.75 23.91
C LEU A 108 2.64 -7.65 23.28
N LYS A 109 2.58 -7.66 21.95
CA LYS A 109 1.31 -7.62 21.20
C LYS A 109 1.38 -8.53 19.98
N PRO A 110 0.24 -9.06 19.52
CA PRO A 110 0.15 -9.61 18.18
C PRO A 110 0.40 -8.50 17.14
N PHE A 111 0.57 -8.85 15.87
CA PHE A 111 0.97 -7.89 14.85
C PHE A 111 0.48 -8.26 13.45
N VAL A 112 0.44 -7.27 12.56
CA VAL A 112 0.05 -7.46 11.17
C VAL A 112 1.21 -7.09 10.25
N CYS A 113 1.61 -8.01 9.39
CA CYS A 113 2.58 -7.73 8.33
C CYS A 113 1.87 -7.26 7.05
N GLY A 114 2.34 -6.15 6.47
CA GLY A 114 2.04 -5.74 5.10
C GLY A 114 3.05 -6.38 4.15
N ILE A 115 2.58 -7.13 3.15
CA ILE A 115 3.44 -7.70 2.11
C ILE A 115 3.09 -6.94 0.83
N LEU A 116 4.04 -6.21 0.27
CA LEU A 116 3.86 -5.54 -1.01
C LEU A 116 3.87 -6.59 -2.13
N ASN A 117 2.72 -7.20 -2.40
CA ASN A 117 2.55 -8.00 -3.61
C ASN A 117 2.46 -7.05 -4.82
N GLY A 118 3.60 -6.52 -5.26
CA GLY A 118 3.67 -5.66 -6.45
C GLY A 118 4.86 -4.71 -6.53
N PHE A 119 5.43 -4.30 -5.40
CA PHE A 119 6.71 -3.59 -5.41
C PHE A 119 7.85 -4.60 -5.43
N SER A 120 8.09 -5.15 -6.63
CA SER A 120 9.41 -5.67 -6.96
C SER A 120 10.41 -4.56 -6.63
N THR A 121 11.19 -4.75 -5.56
CA THR A 121 12.42 -3.99 -5.35
C THR A 121 13.32 -4.29 -6.54
N LYS A 122 13.15 -3.53 -7.63
CA LYS A 122 14.34 -3.11 -8.36
C LYS A 122 15.16 -2.41 -7.30
N VAL A 123 16.16 -3.13 -6.79
CA VAL A 123 17.32 -2.57 -6.11
C VAL A 123 17.61 -1.26 -6.84
N GLN A 124 17.31 -0.14 -6.19
CA GLN A 124 17.74 1.15 -6.70
C GLN A 124 19.25 1.14 -6.53
N THR A 125 19.95 0.54 -7.49
CA THR A 125 21.34 0.84 -7.73
C THR A 125 21.37 2.30 -8.14
N SER A 126 21.51 3.17 -7.13
CA SER A 126 21.93 4.55 -7.28
C SER A 126 23.22 4.54 -8.09
N THR A 127 23.08 4.70 -9.39
CA THR A 127 24.19 4.97 -10.29
C THR A 127 24.37 6.49 -10.24
N PHE A 128 25.27 6.93 -9.37
CA PHE A 128 25.81 8.28 -9.45
C PHE A 128 26.39 8.48 -10.85
N SER A 129 25.72 9.30 -11.65
CA SER A 129 26.21 9.71 -12.97
C SER A 129 27.30 10.75 -12.75
N ILE A 130 28.56 10.34 -12.90
CA ILE A 130 29.68 11.28 -12.94
C ILE A 130 29.56 12.05 -14.26
N SER A 131 29.16 13.32 -14.16
CA SER A 131 29.20 14.28 -15.26
C SER A 131 30.66 14.49 -15.67
N THR A 132 31.02 14.02 -16.87
CA THR A 132 32.32 14.32 -17.47
C THR A 132 32.14 15.30 -18.62
N THR A 133 32.92 16.37 -18.57
CA THR A 133 32.89 17.54 -19.44
C THR A 133 33.20 17.25 -20.91
N LYS A 134 32.61 18.11 -21.75
CA LYS A 134 32.71 18.22 -23.22
C LYS A 134 34.11 17.97 -23.80
N THR A 135 34.19 17.19 -24.88
CA THR A 135 35.31 17.22 -25.82
C THR A 135 34.83 17.54 -27.24
N ILE A 136 35.68 18.29 -27.93
CA ILE A 136 35.47 19.10 -29.13
C ILE A 136 35.38 18.25 -30.41
N THR A 137 34.53 18.72 -31.32
CA THR A 137 34.21 18.31 -32.69
C THR A 137 35.40 18.07 -33.63
N THR A 138 35.30 17.05 -34.48
CA THR A 138 35.71 17.14 -35.91
C THR A 138 34.93 16.19 -36.80
N LYS A 139 34.51 16.69 -37.97
CA LYS A 139 33.67 16.06 -39.00
C LYS A 139 34.47 15.04 -39.83
N ILE A 140 33.91 13.85 -40.06
CA ILE A 140 34.20 13.05 -41.26
C ILE A 140 32.87 12.58 -41.87
N ARG A 141 32.76 12.72 -43.20
CA ARG A 141 31.60 12.41 -44.03
C ARG A 141 32.02 11.34 -45.04
N ALA A 142 31.28 10.23 -45.11
CA ALA A 142 30.94 9.43 -46.30
C ALA A 142 30.42 8.04 -45.85
N ASN A 143 29.12 7.75 -45.99
CA ASN A 143 28.46 7.11 -47.13
C ASN A 143 28.60 5.58 -47.16
N ILE A 144 27.67 4.88 -46.51
CA ILE A 144 27.33 3.47 -46.83
C ILE A 144 25.80 3.37 -46.86
N SER A 145 25.31 3.02 -48.04
CA SER A 145 23.92 2.72 -48.36
C SER A 145 23.59 1.30 -47.94
N THR A 146 22.76 1.15 -46.91
CA THR A 146 21.94 -0.06 -46.71
C THR A 146 20.54 0.38 -46.32
N ILE A 147 19.60 0.12 -47.22
CA ILE A 147 18.16 0.30 -47.03
C ILE A 147 17.72 -0.80 -46.06
N PHE A 148 17.42 -0.42 -44.81
CA PHE A 148 16.66 -1.27 -43.91
C PHE A 148 15.35 -0.52 -43.64
N ASN A 149 14.26 -1.05 -44.19
CA ASN A 149 12.93 -0.53 -43.95
C ASN A 149 12.65 -0.57 -42.43
N PRO A 150 12.09 0.50 -41.85
CA PRO A 150 11.57 0.42 -40.49
C PRO A 150 10.50 -0.68 -40.45
N PRO A 151 10.44 -1.53 -39.42
CA PRO A 151 9.21 -2.27 -39.17
C PRO A 151 8.12 -1.21 -38.99
N THR A 152 7.17 -1.19 -39.92
CA THR A 152 5.85 -0.59 -39.72
C THR A 152 5.24 -1.28 -38.51
N THR A 153 5.55 -0.79 -37.32
CA THR A 153 4.66 -0.95 -36.18
C THR A 153 3.46 -0.10 -36.51
N THR A 154 2.46 -0.81 -37.03
CA THR A 154 1.05 -0.43 -36.98
C THR A 154 0.83 0.44 -35.77
N ILE A 155 0.36 1.67 -35.99
CA ILE A 155 -0.31 2.45 -34.96
C ILE A 155 -1.44 1.55 -34.49
N SER A 156 -1.17 0.81 -33.40
CA SER A 156 -2.22 0.17 -32.64
C SER A 156 -2.99 1.34 -32.06
N THR A 157 -4.11 1.64 -32.71
CA THR A 157 -5.14 2.51 -32.20
C THR A 157 -5.57 1.93 -30.86
N ILE A 158 -4.89 2.31 -29.77
CA ILE A 158 -5.36 2.00 -28.42
C ILE A 158 -6.69 2.74 -28.30
N PRO A 159 -7.82 2.03 -28.18
CA PRO A 159 -9.07 2.70 -27.94
C PRO A 159 -9.01 3.24 -26.51
N VAL A 160 -8.86 4.55 -26.39
CA VAL A 160 -9.36 5.28 -25.22
C VAL A 160 -10.85 5.05 -25.17
N LEU A 161 -11.32 4.10 -24.35
CA LEU A 161 -12.71 3.95 -23.90
C LEU A 161 -12.79 2.71 -23.01
N TYR A 162 -12.88 2.89 -21.69
CA TYR A 162 -13.94 2.30 -20.87
C TYR A 162 -14.17 3.25 -19.68
N TYR A 163 -15.20 4.07 -19.91
CA TYR A 163 -15.61 5.23 -19.13
C TYR A 163 -16.43 4.79 -17.91
N CYS A 164 -16.31 5.53 -16.80
CA CYS A 164 -17.16 5.43 -15.61
C CYS A 164 -18.19 6.57 -15.60
N PRO A 165 -19.37 6.43 -16.24
CA PRO A 165 -20.40 7.47 -16.24
C PRO A 165 -21.21 7.38 -14.95
N GLY A 166 -20.62 7.82 -13.85
CA GLY A 166 -21.32 7.99 -12.57
C GLY A 166 -21.03 6.89 -11.56
N TRP A 167 -20.70 7.36 -10.36
CA TRP A 167 -20.58 6.54 -9.18
C TRP A 167 -21.98 6.18 -8.67
N THR A 168 -22.20 4.90 -8.37
CA THR A 168 -23.41 4.44 -7.70
C THR A 168 -23.12 4.30 -6.21
N TYR A 169 -23.78 5.09 -5.37
CA TYR A 169 -23.70 4.91 -3.93
C TYR A 169 -24.48 3.67 -3.52
N PHE A 170 -23.84 2.78 -2.77
CA PHE A 170 -24.46 1.60 -2.23
C PHE A 170 -24.54 1.71 -0.71
N GLU A 171 -25.75 1.94 -0.21
CA GLU A 171 -26.03 2.16 1.21
C GLU A 171 -25.52 1.03 2.14
N PRO A 172 -25.64 -0.27 1.80
CA PRO A 172 -25.20 -1.34 2.69
C PRO A 172 -23.70 -1.37 2.98
N THR A 173 -22.86 -0.94 2.05
CA THR A 173 -21.41 -0.80 2.26
C THR A 173 -20.97 0.64 2.48
N LYS A 174 -21.88 1.61 2.30
CA LYS A 174 -21.62 3.05 2.34
C LYS A 174 -20.52 3.50 1.39
N SER A 175 -20.35 2.80 0.28
CA SER A 175 -19.30 3.05 -0.71
C SER A 175 -19.88 3.41 -2.07
N TYR A 176 -19.06 4.07 -2.89
CA TYR A 176 -19.39 4.45 -4.24
C TYR A 176 -18.75 3.47 -5.21
N TYR A 177 -19.53 2.93 -6.15
CA TYR A 177 -19.02 1.93 -7.10
C TYR A 177 -19.11 2.42 -8.53
N CYS A 178 -18.15 1.99 -9.34
CA CYS A 178 -18.26 2.11 -10.79
C CYS A 178 -17.68 0.91 -11.52
N MET A 179 -18.38 0.42 -12.54
CA MET A 179 -17.95 -0.75 -13.30
C MET A 179 -16.84 -0.41 -14.29
N SER A 180 -15.78 -1.22 -14.31
CA SER A 180 -14.74 -1.17 -15.33
C SER A 180 -14.54 -2.54 -15.98
N SER A 181 -14.30 -2.56 -17.29
CA SER A 181 -14.03 -3.80 -18.03
C SER A 181 -12.56 -3.86 -18.43
N GLY A 182 -11.86 -4.89 -17.99
CA GLY A 182 -10.47 -5.16 -18.35
C GLY A 182 -9.98 -6.47 -17.74
N ASP A 183 -8.72 -6.84 -17.96
CA ASP A 183 -8.04 -7.84 -17.13
C ASP A 183 -7.77 -7.27 -15.73
N TYR A 184 -7.24 -8.08 -14.81
CA TYR A 184 -7.02 -7.64 -13.42
C TYR A 184 -6.13 -6.38 -13.37
N ASP A 185 -5.01 -6.39 -14.08
CA ASP A 185 -4.02 -5.30 -14.06
C ASP A 185 -4.59 -4.00 -14.63
N ILE A 186 -5.33 -4.07 -15.73
CA ILE A 186 -5.97 -2.91 -16.36
C ILE A 186 -7.10 -2.37 -15.47
N SER A 187 -7.87 -3.25 -14.84
CA SER A 187 -9.01 -2.84 -14.01
C SER A 187 -8.52 -2.19 -12.72
N GLU A 188 -7.51 -2.77 -12.07
CA GLU A 188 -6.89 -2.20 -10.86
C GLU A 188 -6.21 -0.87 -11.17
N TYR A 189 -5.43 -0.77 -12.25
CA TYR A 189 -4.85 0.50 -12.69
C TYR A 189 -5.91 1.59 -12.92
N SER A 190 -7.06 1.20 -13.47
CA SER A 190 -8.17 2.12 -13.73
C SER A 190 -8.83 2.58 -12.43
N CYS A 191 -9.08 1.69 -11.48
CA CYS A 191 -9.64 2.05 -10.16
C CYS A 191 -8.71 3.00 -9.40
N ASN A 192 -7.41 2.68 -9.37
CA ASN A 192 -6.40 3.52 -8.72
C ASN A 192 -6.37 4.94 -9.28
N ARG A 193 -6.58 5.10 -10.60
CA ARG A 193 -6.61 6.41 -11.26
C ARG A 193 -7.78 7.29 -10.79
N PHE A 194 -8.85 6.69 -10.27
CA PHE A 194 -10.01 7.40 -9.74
C PHE A 194 -10.00 7.50 -8.21
N GLY A 195 -8.90 7.13 -7.56
CA GLY A 195 -8.76 7.18 -6.10
C GLY A 195 -9.47 6.04 -5.37
N GLY A 196 -9.67 4.91 -6.04
CA GLY A 196 -10.31 3.71 -5.49
C GLY A 196 -9.56 2.43 -5.88
N HIS A 197 -10.13 1.26 -5.57
CA HIS A 197 -9.52 -0.06 -5.85
C HIS A 197 -10.54 -1.06 -6.41
N LEU A 198 -10.09 -2.22 -6.89
CA LEU A 198 -11.00 -3.31 -7.29
C LEU A 198 -11.77 -3.87 -6.10
N VAL A 199 -13.11 -3.92 -6.21
CA VAL A 199 -14.01 -4.39 -5.16
C VAL A 199 -13.67 -5.80 -4.68
N SER A 200 -13.60 -5.95 -3.36
CA SER A 200 -13.47 -7.22 -2.67
C SER A 200 -14.85 -7.67 -2.18
N ILE A 201 -15.29 -8.86 -2.59
CA ILE A 201 -16.60 -9.40 -2.21
C ILE A 201 -16.47 -10.23 -0.92
N HIS A 202 -17.16 -9.82 0.14
CA HIS A 202 -17.07 -10.39 1.48
C HIS A 202 -18.33 -11.12 1.93
N ASN A 203 -19.44 -11.02 1.20
CA ASN A 203 -20.68 -11.74 1.51
C ASN A 203 -21.60 -11.89 0.29
N ASP A 204 -22.64 -12.71 0.43
CA ASP A 204 -23.58 -13.01 -0.65
C ASP A 204 -24.38 -11.78 -1.12
N LEU A 205 -24.60 -10.79 -0.25
CA LEU A 205 -25.27 -9.53 -0.60
C LEU A 205 -24.39 -8.65 -1.51
N GLU A 206 -23.08 -8.67 -1.29
CA GLU A 206 -22.08 -7.97 -2.10
C GLU A 206 -21.84 -8.69 -3.44
N SER A 207 -21.91 -10.03 -3.42
CA SER A 207 -21.79 -10.88 -4.61
C SER A 207 -22.96 -10.70 -5.60
N GLU A 208 -24.18 -10.49 -5.09
CA GLU A 208 -25.38 -10.28 -5.92
C GLU A 208 -25.31 -8.98 -6.76
N LEU A 209 -24.50 -8.01 -6.33
CA LEU A 209 -24.35 -6.72 -6.99
C LEU A 209 -23.14 -6.63 -7.92
N VAL A 210 -22.04 -7.34 -7.61
CA VAL A 210 -20.80 -7.31 -8.39
C VAL A 210 -20.75 -8.50 -9.35
N THR A 211 -21.60 -8.50 -10.38
CA THR A 211 -21.49 -9.49 -11.48
C THR A 211 -20.42 -9.14 -12.53
N GLY A 212 -19.56 -8.16 -12.24
CA GLY A 212 -18.41 -7.80 -13.04
C GLY A 212 -17.60 -6.71 -12.35
N LYS A 213 -16.28 -6.90 -12.31
CA LYS A 213 -15.21 -6.01 -11.83
C LYS A 213 -15.65 -4.54 -11.61
N ALA A 214 -16.00 -4.21 -10.37
CA ALA A 214 -16.33 -2.84 -9.98
C ALA A 214 -15.16 -2.21 -9.21
N CYS A 215 -14.95 -0.91 -9.40
CA CYS A 215 -14.13 -0.07 -8.54
C CYS A 215 -14.95 0.39 -7.34
N TYR A 216 -14.33 0.59 -6.18
CA TYR A 216 -14.93 1.19 -4.98
C TYR A 216 -14.02 2.27 -4.38
#